data_AF-F9ZNT3-F1
#
_entry.id   AF-F9ZNT3-F1
#
_cell.length_a   1.000
_cell.length_b   1.000
_cell.length_c   1.000
_cell.angle_alpha   90.00
_cell.angle_beta   90.00
_cell.angle_gamma   90.00
#
_symmetry.space_group_name_H-M   'P 1'
#
loop_
_entity.id
_entity.type
_entity.pdbx_description
1 polymer ?
#
loop_
_entity_poly.entity_id
_entity_poly.type
_entity_poly.pdbx_seq_one_letter_code
_entity_poly.pdbx_strand_id
1 'polypeptide(L)'
;MLPSDIDHLTAATTARVFSAMVFLSILRNPVREEAQFDRRIREVLGDMGAALNVAQSRPGKPLAEIYMENAHGHYDHDVVAFGLEKALKSIAPAFSGMDAECSGEDCPKDALSALAIWMRRYGNSEHGISWLVQQTAQLLVADATVPVVH
;
A
#
# COMPACT_ATOMS: atom_id res chain seq x y z
N MET A 1 17.38 14.92 -4.40
CA MET A 1 16.72 13.73 -4.95
C MET A 1 16.19 14.03 -6.36
N LEU A 2 16.39 13.15 -7.35
CA LEU A 2 15.83 13.36 -8.70
C LEU A 2 14.34 12.99 -8.72
N PRO A 3 13.53 13.55 -9.65
CA PRO A 3 12.12 13.18 -9.77
C PRO A 3 11.89 11.67 -9.95
N SER A 4 12.79 10.99 -10.66
CA SER A 4 12.78 9.54 -10.80
C SER A 4 12.88 8.83 -9.45
N ASP A 5 13.69 9.32 -8.52
CA ASP A 5 13.91 8.65 -7.23
C ASP A 5 12.64 8.73 -6.36
N ILE A 6 11.90 9.84 -6.45
CA ILE A 6 10.60 10.00 -5.79
C ILE A 6 9.59 9.02 -6.38
N ASP A 7 9.52 8.89 -7.70
CA ASP A 7 8.62 7.92 -8.33
C ASP A 7 8.96 6.48 -7.93
N HIS A 8 10.24 6.12 -7.88
CA HIS A 8 10.66 4.79 -7.40
C HIS A 8 10.33 4.58 -5.92
N LEU A 9 10.54 5.58 -5.06
CA LEU A 9 10.27 5.48 -3.63
C LEU A 9 8.77 5.33 -3.35
N THR A 10 7.93 6.14 -3.99
CA THR A 10 6.47 6.08 -3.84
C THR A 10 5.90 4.79 -4.41
N ALA A 11 6.41 4.31 -5.54
CA ALA A 11 6.08 3.01 -6.10
C ALA A 11 6.48 1.85 -5.16
N ALA A 12 7.74 1.81 -4.71
CA ALA A 12 8.23 0.75 -3.84
C ALA A 12 7.48 0.70 -2.48
N THR A 13 7.16 1.88 -1.92
CA THR A 13 6.36 1.98 -0.70
C THR A 13 4.97 1.41 -0.91
N THR A 14 4.31 1.80 -2.00
CA THR A 14 2.98 1.30 -2.35
C THR A 14 2.99 -0.21 -2.54
N ALA A 15 3.92 -0.74 -3.32
CA ALA A 15 4.02 -2.17 -3.57
C ALA A 15 4.17 -2.99 -2.27
N ARG A 16 5.01 -2.53 -1.34
CA ARG A 16 5.21 -3.20 -0.04
C ARG A 16 4.00 -3.12 0.88
N VAL A 17 3.33 -1.97 0.94
CA VAL A 17 2.12 -1.81 1.74
C VAL A 17 1.00 -2.70 1.20
N PHE A 18 0.78 -2.66 -0.11
CA PHE A 18 -0.25 -3.47 -0.76
C PHE A 18 0.05 -4.97 -0.69
N SER A 19 1.30 -5.39 -0.85
CA SER A 19 1.65 -6.81 -0.75
C SER A 19 1.34 -7.35 0.65
N ALA A 20 1.68 -6.61 1.71
CA ALA A 20 1.36 -7.00 3.08
C ALA A 20 -0.16 -7.10 3.33
N MET A 21 -0.91 -6.11 2.86
CA MET A 21 -2.37 -6.07 2.96
C MET A 21 -3.03 -7.25 2.23
N VAL A 22 -2.65 -7.46 0.98
CA VAL A 22 -3.22 -8.50 0.11
C VAL A 22 -2.85 -9.89 0.64
N PHE A 23 -1.59 -10.10 1.05
CA PHE A 23 -1.12 -11.34 1.68
C PHE A 23 -2.02 -11.75 2.84
N LEU A 24 -2.20 -10.85 3.81
CA LEU A 24 -3.01 -11.14 4.99
C LEU A 24 -4.49 -11.35 4.64
N SER A 25 -5.00 -10.60 3.65
CA SER A 25 -6.36 -10.81 3.17
C SER A 25 -6.56 -12.21 2.55
N ILE A 26 -5.54 -12.75 1.87
CA ILE A 26 -5.55 -14.07 1.24
C ILE A 26 -5.40 -15.18 2.28
N LEU A 27 -4.59 -14.99 3.33
CA LEU A 27 -4.46 -15.96 4.42
C LEU A 27 -5.81 -16.25 5.10
N ARG A 28 -6.67 -15.22 5.21
CA ARG A 28 -8.01 -15.34 5.83
C ARG A 28 -9.09 -15.74 4.83
N ASN A 29 -9.01 -15.23 3.60
CA ASN A 29 -9.95 -15.50 2.52
C ASN A 29 -9.18 -15.90 1.27
N PRO A 30 -8.85 -17.20 1.11
CA PRO A 30 -8.00 -17.68 0.03
C PRO A 30 -8.58 -17.39 -1.36
N VAL A 31 -7.69 -16.97 -2.24
CA VAL A 31 -7.96 -16.71 -3.65
C VAL A 31 -7.48 -17.91 -4.47
N ARG A 32 -8.32 -18.42 -5.39
CA ARG A 32 -8.00 -19.63 -6.17
C ARG A 32 -7.77 -19.37 -7.67
N GLU A 33 -8.19 -18.20 -8.14
CA GLU A 33 -8.18 -17.83 -9.55
C GLU A 33 -7.55 -16.44 -9.70
N GLU A 34 -6.88 -16.21 -10.83
CA GLU A 34 -6.24 -14.91 -11.15
C GLU A 34 -7.26 -13.77 -11.14
N ALA A 35 -8.45 -13.96 -11.71
CA ALA A 35 -9.50 -12.94 -11.71
C ALA A 35 -9.97 -12.55 -10.28
N GLN A 36 -9.90 -13.48 -9.33
CA GLN A 36 -10.20 -13.20 -7.92
C GLN A 36 -9.05 -12.44 -7.24
N PHE A 37 -7.81 -12.71 -7.63
CA PHE A 37 -6.62 -11.98 -7.15
C PHE A 37 -6.66 -10.52 -7.62
N ASP A 38 -6.89 -10.31 -8.91
CA ASP A 38 -7.05 -8.98 -9.50
C ASP A 38 -8.18 -8.20 -8.84
N ARG A 39 -9.31 -8.87 -8.59
CA ARG A 39 -10.43 -8.29 -7.85
C ARG A 39 -10.00 -7.89 -6.44
N ARG A 40 -9.31 -8.75 -5.70
CA ARG A 40 -8.86 -8.46 -4.33
C ARG A 40 -7.95 -7.24 -4.30
N ILE A 41 -7.02 -7.12 -5.25
CA ILE A 41 -6.14 -5.95 -5.35
C ILE A 41 -6.96 -4.68 -5.62
N ARG A 42 -7.93 -4.73 -6.55
CA ARG A 42 -8.80 -3.58 -6.84
C ARG A 42 -9.66 -3.17 -5.65
N GLU A 43 -10.21 -4.13 -4.90
CA GLU A 43 -10.99 -3.86 -3.69
C GLU A 43 -10.11 -3.19 -2.62
N VAL A 44 -8.95 -3.77 -2.31
CA VAL A 44 -7.98 -3.19 -1.36
C VAL A 44 -7.52 -1.79 -1.81
N LEU A 45 -7.33 -1.60 -3.11
CA LEU A 45 -6.92 -0.33 -3.70
C LEU A 45 -8.00 0.74 -3.57
N GLY A 46 -9.25 0.37 -3.88
CA GLY A 46 -10.40 1.26 -3.72
C GLY A 46 -10.61 1.67 -2.26
N ASP A 47 -10.56 0.70 -1.34
CA ASP A 47 -10.73 0.94 0.09
C ASP A 47 -9.59 1.79 0.67
N MET A 48 -8.34 1.56 0.21
CA MET A 48 -7.20 2.40 0.55
C MET A 48 -7.38 3.84 0.05
N GLY A 49 -7.82 4.00 -1.20
CA GLY A 49 -8.10 5.32 -1.77
C GLY A 49 -9.17 6.08 -0.99
N ALA A 50 -10.26 5.40 -0.62
CA ALA A 50 -11.31 5.96 0.24
C ALA A 50 -10.76 6.40 1.60
N ALA A 51 -9.95 5.54 2.24
CA ALA A 51 -9.35 5.85 3.53
C ALA A 51 -8.41 7.07 3.47
N LEU A 52 -7.57 7.16 2.45
CA LEU A 52 -6.64 8.27 2.26
C LEU A 52 -7.36 9.60 2.01
N ASN A 53 -8.45 9.58 1.25
CA ASN A 53 -9.28 10.76 1.04
C ASN A 53 -9.89 11.26 2.35
N VAL A 54 -10.34 10.35 3.22
CA VAL A 54 -10.91 10.70 4.53
C VAL A 54 -9.83 11.16 5.51
N ALA A 55 -8.63 10.56 5.48
CA ALA A 55 -7.53 10.88 6.38
C ALA A 55 -7.13 12.36 6.37
N GLN A 56 -7.24 13.03 5.21
CA GLN A 56 -6.98 14.47 5.07
C GLN A 56 -7.87 15.33 5.97
N SER A 57 -9.10 14.87 6.24
CA SER A 57 -10.07 15.57 7.10
C SER A 57 -10.04 15.14 8.57
N ARG A 58 -9.22 14.13 8.92
CA ARG A 58 -9.16 13.53 10.27
C ARG A 58 -7.72 13.42 10.76
N PRO A 59 -7.01 14.55 10.90
CA PRO A 59 -5.63 14.54 11.37
C PRO A 59 -5.53 13.89 12.75
N GLY A 60 -4.51 13.05 12.94
CA GLY A 60 -4.22 12.38 14.22
C GLY A 60 -4.91 11.02 14.42
N LYS A 61 -5.87 10.64 13.57
CA LYS A 61 -6.44 9.29 13.60
C LYS A 61 -5.58 8.31 12.78
N PRO A 62 -5.25 7.11 13.28
CA PRO A 62 -4.48 6.12 12.53
C PRO A 62 -5.17 5.73 11.22
N LEU A 63 -4.41 5.66 10.11
CA LEU A 63 -4.98 5.29 8.81
C LEU A 63 -5.64 3.90 8.84
N ALA A 64 -5.11 2.95 9.61
CA ALA A 64 -5.71 1.62 9.77
C ALA A 64 -7.15 1.68 10.32
N GLU A 65 -7.42 2.57 11.28
CA GLU A 65 -8.77 2.76 11.80
C GLU A 65 -9.69 3.44 10.78
N ILE A 66 -9.18 4.43 10.05
CA ILE A 66 -9.94 5.07 8.97
C ILE A 66 -10.24 4.06 7.87
N TYR A 67 -9.29 3.19 7.55
CA TYR A 67 -9.45 2.14 6.56
C TYR A 67 -10.57 1.17 6.95
N MET A 68 -10.59 0.66 8.18
CA MET A 68 -11.67 -0.23 8.64
C MET A 68 -13.06 0.43 8.56
N GLU A 69 -13.15 1.74 8.80
CA GLU A 69 -14.42 2.48 8.74
C GLU A 69 -14.93 2.72 7.30
N ASN A 70 -14.04 2.67 6.31
CA ASN A 70 -14.35 3.03 4.92
C ASN A 70 -14.15 1.86 3.93
N ALA A 71 -13.69 0.71 4.41
CA ALA A 71 -13.50 -0.46 3.58
C ALA A 71 -14.84 -1.14 3.27
N HIS A 72 -15.05 -1.46 2.00
CA HIS A 72 -16.26 -2.10 1.49
C HIS A 72 -15.97 -3.38 0.70
N GLY A 73 -14.70 -3.73 0.52
CA GLY A 73 -14.28 -4.97 -0.13
C GLY A 73 -14.68 -6.23 0.65
N HIS A 74 -14.70 -7.36 -0.06
CA HIS A 74 -15.18 -8.63 0.48
C HIS A 74 -14.04 -9.41 1.14
N TYR A 75 -13.48 -8.87 2.21
CA TYR A 75 -12.40 -9.47 2.99
C TYR A 75 -12.44 -9.07 4.47
N ASP A 76 -11.59 -9.70 5.28
CA ASP A 76 -11.44 -9.42 6.71
C ASP A 76 -10.68 -8.08 6.89
N HIS A 77 -11.42 -7.00 7.11
CA HIS A 77 -10.87 -5.63 7.13
C HIS A 77 -9.88 -5.42 8.26
N ASP A 78 -10.13 -5.99 9.44
CA ASP A 78 -9.27 -5.86 10.62
C ASP A 78 -7.88 -6.41 10.35
N VAL A 79 -7.82 -7.59 9.72
CA VAL A 79 -6.57 -8.27 9.36
C VAL A 79 -5.79 -7.47 8.30
N VAL A 80 -6.51 -6.89 7.34
CA VAL A 80 -5.88 -6.07 6.29
C VAL A 80 -5.39 -4.74 6.85
N ALA A 81 -6.16 -4.11 7.73
CA ALA A 81 -5.77 -2.88 8.43
C ALA A 81 -4.53 -3.10 9.31
N PHE A 82 -4.41 -4.26 9.94
CA PHE A 82 -3.18 -4.65 10.64
C PHE A 82 -1.98 -4.75 9.69
N GLY A 83 -2.15 -5.34 8.51
CA GLY A 83 -1.10 -5.40 7.47
C GLY A 83 -0.63 -4.04 7.04
N LEU A 84 -1.58 -3.12 6.79
CA LEU A 84 -1.31 -1.71 6.50
C LEU A 84 -0.46 -1.06 7.61
N GLU A 85 -0.89 -1.17 8.86
CA GLU A 85 -0.20 -0.54 9.98
C GLU A 85 1.24 -1.07 10.13
N LYS A 86 1.42 -2.39 10.01
CA LYS A 86 2.73 -3.03 10.10
C LYS A 86 3.64 -2.61 8.96
N ALA A 87 3.14 -2.58 7.73
CA ALA A 87 3.93 -2.17 6.57
C ALA A 87 4.35 -0.69 6.65
N LEU A 88 3.45 0.21 7.05
CA LEU A 88 3.79 1.62 7.24
C LEU A 88 4.87 1.80 8.31
N LYS A 89 4.75 1.08 9.44
CA LYS A 89 5.76 1.10 10.51
C LYS A 89 7.12 0.55 10.07
N SER A 90 7.15 -0.52 9.27
CA SER A 90 8.42 -1.12 8.82
C SER A 90 9.16 -0.27 7.80
N ILE A 91 8.45 0.51 7.00
CA ILE A 91 9.04 1.36 5.95
C ILE A 91 9.35 2.78 6.47
N ALA A 92 8.72 3.22 7.57
CA ALA A 92 8.94 4.56 8.15
C ALA A 92 10.43 4.99 8.27
N PRO A 93 11.39 4.12 8.67
CA PRO A 93 12.79 4.51 8.73
C PRO A 93 13.40 4.94 7.38
N ALA A 94 12.89 4.44 6.25
CA ALA A 94 13.35 4.81 4.92
C ALA A 94 13.06 6.28 4.55
N PHE A 95 12.18 6.94 5.32
CA PHE A 95 11.83 8.35 5.14
C PHE A 95 12.55 9.29 6.12
N SER A 96 13.44 8.76 6.96
CA SER A 96 14.21 9.59 7.89
C SER A 96 15.10 10.57 7.14
N GLY A 97 14.94 11.88 7.39
CA GLY A 97 15.74 12.92 6.75
C GLY A 97 15.23 13.41 5.39
N MET A 98 14.10 12.89 4.90
CA MET A 98 13.52 13.27 3.59
C MET A 98 13.20 14.76 3.47
N ASP A 99 12.79 15.40 4.56
CA ASP A 99 12.52 16.85 4.61
C ASP A 99 13.73 17.72 4.23
N ALA A 100 14.95 17.19 4.35
CA ALA A 100 16.19 17.88 3.96
C ALA A 100 16.59 17.61 2.50
N GLU A 101 16.07 16.55 1.86
CA GLU A 101 16.53 16.05 0.56
C GLU A 101 15.59 16.35 -0.60
N CYS A 102 14.32 16.64 -0.31
CA CYS A 102 13.36 17.14 -1.28
C CYS A 102 12.43 18.21 -0.70
N SER A 103 11.88 19.04 -1.59
CA SER A 103 10.92 20.09 -1.23
C SER A 103 9.86 20.19 -2.32
N GLY A 104 8.60 20.40 -1.95
CA GLY A 104 7.48 20.57 -2.87
C GLY A 104 6.30 19.65 -2.58
N GLU A 105 5.23 19.81 -3.35
CA GLU A 105 3.97 19.08 -3.17
C GLU A 105 4.08 17.57 -3.39
N ASP A 106 5.05 17.15 -4.21
CA ASP A 106 5.29 15.74 -4.55
C ASP A 106 6.46 15.12 -3.77
N CYS A 107 7.01 15.82 -2.78
CA CYS A 107 8.03 15.27 -1.89
C CYS A 107 7.36 14.47 -0.76
N PRO A 108 7.56 13.15 -0.68
CA PRO A 108 7.00 12.36 0.40
C PRO A 108 7.79 12.59 1.68
N LYS A 109 7.12 13.10 2.71
CA LYS A 109 7.70 13.33 4.05
C LYS A 109 7.75 12.07 4.90
N ASP A 110 6.89 11.11 4.58
CA ASP A 110 6.73 9.84 5.27
C ASP A 110 6.13 8.78 4.33
N ALA A 111 6.02 7.55 4.82
CA ALA A 111 5.44 6.44 4.06
C ALA A 111 3.98 6.69 3.66
N LEU A 112 3.23 7.43 4.49
CA LEU A 112 1.83 7.73 4.24
C LEU A 112 1.66 8.70 3.07
N SER A 113 2.42 9.79 3.06
CA SER A 113 2.46 10.76 1.96
C SER A 113 3.01 10.13 0.68
N ALA A 114 3.99 9.22 0.78
CA ALA A 114 4.45 8.45 -0.38
C ALA A 114 3.34 7.61 -1.02
N LEU A 115 2.57 6.91 -0.18
CA LEU A 115 1.41 6.14 -0.61
C LEU A 115 0.35 7.05 -1.25
N ALA A 116 0.04 8.19 -0.61
CA ALA A 116 -0.93 9.16 -1.13
C ALA A 116 -0.52 9.74 -2.49
N ILE A 117 0.77 10.06 -2.67
CA ILE A 117 1.31 10.58 -3.94
C ILE A 117 1.15 9.54 -5.05
N TRP A 118 1.52 8.28 -4.80
CA TRP A 118 1.35 7.21 -5.79
C TRP A 118 -0.11 6.99 -6.14
N MET A 119 -0.99 6.92 -5.12
CA MET A 119 -2.43 6.72 -5.30
C MET A 119 -3.05 7.83 -6.16
N ARG A 120 -2.69 9.09 -5.91
CA ARG A 120 -3.14 10.23 -6.71
C ARG A 120 -2.69 10.15 -8.17
N ARG A 121 -1.46 9.70 -8.42
CA ARG A 121 -0.87 9.66 -9.77
C ARG A 121 -1.29 8.45 -10.59
N TYR A 122 -1.42 7.28 -9.95
CA TYR A 122 -1.51 6.00 -10.66
C TYR A 122 -2.69 5.13 -10.23
N GLY A 123 -3.28 5.36 -9.05
CA GLY A 123 -4.29 4.48 -8.44
C GLY A 123 -5.57 4.28 -9.27
N ASN A 124 -5.90 5.24 -10.13
CA ASN A 124 -7.07 5.16 -11.02
C ASN A 124 -6.72 4.80 -12.47
N SER A 125 -5.44 4.53 -12.77
CA SER A 125 -4.99 4.19 -14.13
C SER A 125 -4.94 2.68 -14.33
N GLU A 126 -5.41 2.18 -15.47
CA GLU A 126 -5.32 0.74 -15.79
C GLU A 126 -3.86 0.23 -15.74
N HIS A 127 -2.93 1.07 -16.19
CA HIS A 127 -1.50 0.76 -16.14
C HIS A 127 -0.98 0.65 -14.71
N GLY A 128 -1.31 1.61 -13.84
CA GLY A 128 -0.91 1.58 -12.42
C GLY A 128 -1.49 0.39 -11.68
N ILE A 129 -2.75 0.04 -11.95
CA ILE A 129 -3.41 -1.15 -11.39
C ILE A 129 -2.70 -2.42 -11.87
N SER A 130 -2.46 -2.56 -13.17
CA SER A 130 -1.77 -3.73 -13.74
C SER A 130 -0.36 -3.90 -13.18
N TRP A 131 0.38 -2.79 -13.05
CA TRP A 131 1.70 -2.79 -12.41
C TRP A 131 1.61 -3.25 -10.95
N LEU A 132 0.65 -2.74 -10.18
CA LEU A 132 0.50 -3.09 -8.77
C LEU A 132 0.13 -4.57 -8.58
N VAL A 133 -0.70 -5.13 -9.47
CA VAL A 133 -1.00 -6.56 -9.52
C VAL A 133 0.28 -7.38 -9.70
N GLN A 134 1.10 -7.03 -10.69
CA GLN A 134 2.36 -7.73 -10.96
C GLN A 134 3.35 -7.63 -9.80
N GLN A 135 3.53 -6.45 -9.22
CA GLN A 135 4.44 -6.26 -8.08
C GLN A 135 3.97 -7.01 -6.84
N THR A 136 2.66 -7.01 -6.57
CA THR A 136 2.09 -7.75 -5.46
C THR A 136 2.33 -9.25 -5.63
N ALA A 137 2.04 -9.80 -6.80
CA ALA A 137 2.30 -11.22 -7.08
C ALA A 137 3.79 -11.59 -6.91
N GLN A 138 4.71 -10.76 -7.42
CA GLN A 138 6.16 -10.98 -7.29
C GLN A 138 6.62 -10.97 -5.83
N LEU A 139 6.16 -10.01 -5.03
CA LEU A 139 6.52 -9.92 -3.61
C LEU A 139 5.96 -11.09 -2.79
N LEU A 140 4.74 -11.54 -3.09
CA LEU A 140 4.15 -12.72 -2.43
C LEU A 140 4.95 -14.00 -2.72
N VAL A 141 5.42 -14.17 -3.95
CA VAL A 141 6.31 -15.29 -4.31
C VAL A 141 7.65 -15.14 -3.61
N ALA A 142 8.25 -13.95 -3.62
CA ALA A 142 9.53 -13.70 -2.95
C ALA A 142 9.47 -14.09 -1.47
N ASP A 143 8.44 -13.62 -0.75
CA ASP A 143 8.22 -13.94 0.67
C ASP A 143 7.99 -15.44 0.92
N ALA A 144 7.30 -16.13 0.01
CA ALA A 144 7.14 -17.59 0.09
C ALA A 144 8.44 -18.36 -0.19
N THR A 145 9.40 -17.73 -0.88
CA THR A 145 10.68 -18.34 -1.25
C THR A 145 11.85 -17.95 -0.34
N VAL A 146 11.66 -17.06 0.63
CA VAL A 146 12.72 -16.76 1.62
C VAL A 146 13.01 -18.04 2.41
N PRO A 147 14.23 -18.60 2.33
CA PRO A 147 14.58 -19.75 3.15
C PRO A 147 14.49 -19.32 4.61
N VAL A 148 13.70 -20.05 5.39
CA VAL A 148 13.61 -19.86 6.84
C VAL A 148 14.98 -20.23 7.42
N VAL A 149 15.82 -19.22 7.63
CA VAL A 149 17.05 -19.38 8.42
C VAL A 149 16.58 -19.41 9.87
N HIS A 150 16.46 -20.62 10.42
CA HIS A 150 16.23 -20.89 11.84
C HIS A 150 17.48 -20.59 12.68
#